data_AF-A0A9D2DQ15-F1
#
_entry.id   AF-A0A9D2DQ15-F1
#
_cell.length_a   1.000
_cell.length_b   1.000
_cell.length_c   1.000
_cell.angle_alpha   90.00
_cell.angle_beta   90.00
_cell.angle_gamma   90.00
#
_symmetry.space_group_name_H-M   'P 1'
#
loop_
_entity.id
_entity.type
_entity.pdbx_description
1 polymer ?
#
loop_
_entity_poly.entity_id
_entity_poly.type
_entity_poly.pdbx_seq_one_letter_code
_entity_poly.pdbx_strand_id
1 'polypeptide(L)'
;MNRNKKVLCGAVLAAAVTALSGCGTASPAGTASGNRESTTAPAQAAGTETMTAPAMPSWENDAQVEETGAGAPAGFQAVAVTFRDHNPIRAELVVPQEWELVPVNDAEPHLLYSPVNILVDGECVGFLGNFPIELPEGTSPQDEYFYAAVYHQLMSSAATWDNQYTPVKQTDTACAATCLATYEAQIMPDGQPQENPAVLAYDLEQGKYIGLAVKEGLLTPEQQTTVAESLTLAAA
;
A
#
# COMPACT_ATOMS: atom_id res chain seq x y z
N MET A 1 3.96 29.53 -27.57
CA MET A 1 3.11 28.50 -28.20
C MET A 1 3.79 27.15 -27.98
N ASN A 2 3.13 26.26 -27.21
CA ASN A 2 3.22 24.78 -27.15
C ASN A 2 4.54 24.07 -27.50
N ARG A 3 4.96 22.98 -26.86
CA ARG A 3 4.44 22.05 -25.83
C ARG A 3 5.65 21.14 -25.55
N ASN A 4 5.79 20.64 -24.32
CA ASN A 4 6.10 19.23 -24.04
C ASN A 4 6.22 19.03 -22.53
N LYS A 5 5.07 19.09 -21.85
CA LYS A 5 4.86 18.34 -20.60
C LYS A 5 4.62 16.89 -21.03
N LYS A 6 5.60 16.01 -20.85
CA LYS A 6 5.34 14.56 -20.92
C LYS A 6 4.70 14.17 -19.60
N VAL A 7 3.40 13.90 -19.68
CA VAL A 7 2.60 13.23 -18.67
C VAL A 7 3.19 11.84 -18.47
N LEU A 8 3.69 11.57 -17.26
CA LEU A 8 4.02 10.22 -16.79
C LEU A 8 2.96 9.85 -15.75
N CYS A 9 1.72 9.64 -16.21
CA CYS A 9 0.64 9.03 -15.44
C CYS A 9 0.28 7.73 -16.15
N GLY A 10 0.28 6.61 -15.44
CA GLY A 10 -0.44 5.44 -15.94
C GLY A 10 -0.01 4.03 -15.50
N ALA A 11 1.08 3.84 -14.75
CA ALA A 11 1.56 2.47 -14.46
C ALA A 11 1.75 2.13 -12.97
N VAL A 12 1.44 3.05 -12.03
CA VAL A 12 1.90 2.94 -10.64
C VAL A 12 0.94 2.15 -9.72
N LEU A 13 -0.28 1.84 -10.17
CA LEU A 13 -1.36 1.44 -9.24
C LEU A 13 -1.92 0.02 -9.39
N ALA A 14 -1.51 -0.78 -10.37
CA ALA A 14 -2.21 -2.03 -10.66
C ALA A 14 -2.09 -3.08 -9.54
N ALA A 15 -0.93 -3.21 -8.87
CA ALA A 15 -0.66 -4.35 -7.99
C ALA A 15 -1.35 -4.29 -6.61
N ALA A 16 -1.24 -3.17 -5.90
CA ALA A 16 -1.95 -2.97 -4.62
C ALA A 16 -3.49 -2.99 -4.80
N VAL A 17 -3.96 -2.60 -5.99
CA VAL A 17 -5.38 -2.57 -6.32
C VAL A 17 -5.89 -3.94 -6.82
N THR A 18 -5.05 -4.77 -7.46
CA THR A 18 -5.43 -6.15 -7.82
C THR A 18 -5.77 -7.03 -6.63
N ALA A 19 -5.19 -6.78 -5.44
CA ALA A 19 -5.60 -7.45 -4.21
C ALA A 19 -7.04 -7.11 -3.80
N LEU A 20 -7.50 -5.87 -4.06
CA LEU A 20 -8.83 -5.38 -3.71
C LEU A 20 -9.92 -5.78 -4.73
N SER A 21 -9.55 -6.16 -5.95
CA SER A 21 -10.51 -6.48 -7.04
C SER A 21 -10.58 -7.96 -7.46
N GLY A 22 -10.33 -8.90 -6.54
CA GLY A 22 -10.24 -10.33 -6.85
C GLY A 22 -11.36 -10.89 -7.74
N CYS A 23 -11.04 -11.22 -9.00
CA CYS A 23 -11.46 -12.45 -9.70
C CYS A 23 -10.89 -12.52 -11.13
N GLY A 24 -10.07 -13.54 -11.40
CA GLY A 24 -9.63 -13.87 -12.76
C GLY A 24 -8.99 -15.27 -12.80
N THR A 25 -9.82 -16.27 -13.04
CA THR A 25 -9.49 -17.71 -13.10
C THR A 25 -8.19 -18.02 -13.84
N ALA A 26 -7.22 -18.62 -13.14
CA ALA A 26 -6.07 -19.25 -13.76
C ALA A 26 -6.44 -20.68 -14.24
N SER A 27 -6.24 -20.98 -15.53
CA SER A 27 -5.99 -22.33 -16.10
C SER A 27 -5.88 -22.28 -17.64
N PRO A 28 -5.23 -23.27 -18.30
CA PRO A 28 -3.79 -23.52 -18.30
C PRO A 28 -3.21 -23.48 -19.74
N ALA A 29 -1.88 -23.62 -19.83
CA ALA A 29 -1.11 -23.70 -21.06
C ALA A 29 -1.61 -24.79 -22.05
N GLY A 30 -1.73 -24.42 -23.32
CA GLY A 30 -1.97 -25.32 -24.45
C GLY A 30 -0.84 -25.25 -25.46
N THR A 31 -0.10 -26.35 -25.58
CA THR A 31 1.01 -26.60 -26.51
C THR A 31 0.50 -26.96 -27.92
N ALA A 32 1.06 -26.36 -28.98
CA ALA A 32 1.26 -26.93 -30.33
C ALA A 32 1.93 -25.87 -31.24
N SER A 33 3.21 -25.99 -31.63
CA SER A 33 3.76 -26.80 -32.73
C SER A 33 3.20 -26.47 -34.12
N GLY A 34 4.05 -25.92 -35.01
CA GLY A 34 3.76 -25.75 -36.44
C GLY A 34 4.83 -24.97 -37.21
N ASN A 35 5.91 -25.65 -37.61
CA ASN A 35 6.95 -25.19 -38.52
C ASN A 35 6.39 -24.69 -39.87
N ARG A 36 7.04 -23.66 -40.46
CA ARG A 36 7.31 -23.61 -41.90
C ARG A 36 8.54 -22.74 -42.20
N GLU A 37 9.53 -23.37 -42.81
CA GLU A 37 10.76 -22.80 -43.36
C GLU A 37 10.49 -21.87 -44.54
N SER A 38 11.33 -20.84 -44.69
CA SER A 38 11.69 -20.26 -45.97
C SER A 38 13.09 -19.64 -45.86
N THR A 39 14.04 -20.30 -46.52
CA THR A 39 15.42 -19.87 -46.79
C THR A 39 15.44 -18.60 -47.64
N THR A 40 16.35 -17.63 -47.40
CA THR A 40 17.48 -17.24 -48.29
C THR A 40 18.22 -15.97 -47.81
N ALA A 41 19.57 -16.07 -47.82
CA ALA A 41 20.65 -15.07 -47.90
C ALA A 41 21.16 -14.30 -46.65
N PRO A 42 22.49 -14.13 -46.51
CA PRO A 42 23.13 -13.65 -45.29
C PRO A 42 23.39 -12.13 -45.33
N ALA A 43 23.07 -11.42 -44.25
CA ALA A 43 23.48 -10.03 -44.08
C ALA A 43 23.89 -9.77 -42.62
N GLN A 44 25.19 -9.60 -42.44
CA GLN A 44 25.89 -8.76 -41.47
C GLN A 44 25.44 -8.80 -40.01
N ALA A 45 26.33 -9.39 -39.19
CA ALA A 45 26.35 -9.26 -37.75
C ALA A 45 26.40 -7.77 -37.33
N ALA A 46 25.26 -7.24 -36.90
CA ALA A 46 25.19 -6.07 -36.05
C ALA A 46 25.11 -6.57 -34.62
N GLY A 47 26.09 -6.20 -33.80
CA GLY A 47 26.14 -6.54 -32.38
C GLY A 47 24.83 -6.18 -31.72
N THR A 48 24.15 -7.18 -31.17
CA THR A 48 23.04 -6.97 -30.26
C THR A 48 23.67 -6.53 -28.94
N GLU A 49 23.98 -5.24 -28.83
CA GLU A 49 24.10 -4.62 -27.52
C GLU A 49 22.76 -4.85 -26.85
N THR A 50 22.73 -5.83 -25.97
CA THR A 50 21.61 -6.05 -25.08
C THR A 50 21.59 -4.78 -24.24
N MET A 51 20.73 -3.82 -24.60
CA MET A 51 20.34 -2.77 -23.68
C MET A 51 19.74 -3.50 -22.50
N THR A 52 20.56 -3.78 -21.49
CA THR A 52 20.09 -4.15 -20.17
C THR A 52 19.14 -3.04 -19.81
N ALA A 53 17.84 -3.34 -19.75
CA ALA A 53 16.88 -2.44 -19.14
C ALA A 53 17.50 -2.00 -17.81
N PRO A 54 17.51 -0.69 -17.48
CA PRO A 54 18.00 -0.26 -16.17
C PRO A 54 17.30 -1.14 -15.15
N ALA A 55 18.08 -1.80 -14.29
CA ALA A 55 17.52 -2.60 -13.22
C ALA A 55 16.50 -1.70 -12.50
N MET A 56 15.23 -2.08 -12.58
CA MET A 56 14.21 -1.47 -11.76
C MET A 56 14.74 -1.61 -10.32
N PRO A 57 14.72 -0.53 -9.51
CA PRO A 57 15.13 -0.65 -8.12
C PRO A 57 14.30 -1.78 -7.51
N SER A 58 14.96 -2.86 -7.07
CA SER A 58 14.29 -3.87 -6.28
C SER A 58 13.87 -3.19 -5.00
N TRP A 59 12.58 -3.04 -4.79
CA TRP A 59 12.06 -2.64 -3.49
C TRP A 59 12.30 -3.82 -2.57
N GLU A 60 13.47 -3.86 -1.93
CA GLU A 60 13.71 -4.81 -0.85
C GLU A 60 12.71 -4.47 0.24
N ASN A 61 11.65 -5.27 0.35
CA ASN A 61 10.72 -5.17 1.46
C ASN A 61 11.48 -5.51 2.74
N ASP A 62 11.53 -4.55 3.65
CA ASP A 62 12.24 -4.68 4.92
C ASP A 62 11.25 -4.65 6.10
N ALA A 63 10.04 -5.16 5.86
CA ALA A 63 9.01 -5.38 6.87
C ALA A 63 9.15 -6.78 7.49
N GLN A 64 8.99 -6.83 8.81
CA GLN A 64 8.90 -8.05 9.60
C GLN A 64 7.64 -8.01 10.44
N VAL A 65 6.86 -9.09 10.43
CA VAL A 65 5.64 -9.24 11.22
C VAL A 65 5.87 -10.23 12.36
N GLU A 66 5.39 -9.91 13.55
CA GLU A 66 5.40 -10.80 14.70
C GLU A 66 4.09 -10.69 15.49
N GLU A 67 3.59 -11.81 16.02
CA GLU A 67 2.55 -11.81 17.05
C GLU A 67 3.17 -11.44 18.39
N THR A 68 2.60 -10.45 19.09
CA THR A 68 3.18 -9.96 20.35
C THR A 68 2.56 -10.62 21.58
N GLY A 69 1.42 -11.31 21.43
CA GLY A 69 0.68 -11.90 22.53
C GLY A 69 0.18 -10.89 23.57
N ALA A 70 0.24 -9.59 23.27
CA ALA A 70 -0.28 -8.51 24.11
C ALA A 70 -1.81 -8.62 24.21
N GLY A 71 -2.40 -8.06 25.28
CA GLY A 71 -3.81 -8.21 25.67
C GLY A 71 -4.83 -7.70 24.66
N ALA A 72 -4.95 -8.39 23.53
CA ALA A 72 -5.88 -8.08 22.46
C ALA A 72 -7.33 -8.28 22.95
N PRO A 73 -8.26 -7.40 22.54
CA PRO A 73 -9.68 -7.61 22.77
C PRO A 73 -10.17 -8.93 22.16
N ALA A 74 -11.32 -9.43 22.64
CA ALA A 74 -11.92 -10.64 22.08
C ALA A 74 -12.19 -10.48 20.57
N GLY A 75 -11.80 -11.48 19.77
CA GLY A 75 -11.91 -11.43 18.30
C GLY A 75 -10.73 -10.74 17.60
N PHE A 76 -9.72 -10.28 18.35
CA PHE A 76 -8.52 -9.66 17.81
C PHE A 76 -7.26 -10.41 18.26
N GLN A 77 -6.18 -10.18 17.51
CA GLN A 77 -4.81 -10.57 17.85
C GLN A 77 -3.93 -9.32 17.88
N ALA A 78 -2.93 -9.32 18.75
CA ALA A 78 -1.94 -8.25 18.82
C ALA A 78 -0.73 -8.60 17.97
N VAL A 79 -0.39 -7.70 17.06
CA VAL A 79 0.69 -7.86 16.10
C VAL A 79 1.62 -6.66 16.15
N ALA A 80 2.85 -6.86 15.74
CA ALA A 80 3.77 -5.79 15.44
C ALA A 80 4.37 -5.95 14.07
N VAL A 81 4.55 -4.82 13.38
CA VAL A 81 5.19 -4.72 12.09
C VAL A 81 6.38 -3.79 12.24
N THR A 82 7.58 -4.33 12.05
CA THR A 82 8.82 -3.57 12.02
C THR A 82 9.16 -3.26 10.58
N PHE A 83 9.18 -1.98 10.21
CA PHE A 83 9.64 -1.49 8.91
C PHE A 83 11.05 -0.96 9.06
N ARG A 84 12.02 -1.52 8.35
CA ARG A 84 13.44 -1.14 8.46
C ARG A 84 13.92 -0.22 7.33
N ASP A 85 13.04 0.09 6.37
CA ASP A 85 13.33 1.07 5.32
C ASP A 85 13.58 2.47 5.90
N HIS A 86 14.58 3.17 5.36
CA HIS A 86 14.94 4.55 5.72
C HIS A 86 15.21 4.77 7.22
N ASN A 87 14.17 5.14 7.99
CA ASN A 87 14.20 5.28 9.45
C ASN A 87 13.40 4.12 10.06
N PRO A 88 14.06 3.14 10.70
CA PRO A 88 13.37 1.98 11.26
C PRO A 88 12.29 2.37 12.28
N ILE A 89 11.08 1.86 12.07
CA ILE A 89 9.95 2.05 12.98
C ILE A 89 9.25 0.73 13.24
N ARG A 90 8.63 0.64 14.42
CA ARG A 90 7.79 -0.47 14.81
C ARG A 90 6.38 0.03 15.04
N ALA A 91 5.44 -0.52 14.28
CA ALA A 91 4.02 -0.31 14.46
C ALA A 91 3.44 -1.47 15.28
N GLU A 92 2.87 -1.18 16.44
CA GLU A 92 2.03 -2.12 17.19
C GLU A 92 0.58 -1.82 16.92
N LEU A 93 -0.23 -2.85 16.73
CA LEU A 93 -1.66 -2.75 16.53
C LEU A 93 -2.36 -4.06 16.88
N VAL A 94 -3.67 -4.00 17.05
CA VAL A 94 -4.51 -5.19 17.04
C VAL A 94 -5.24 -5.27 15.70
N VAL A 95 -5.39 -6.49 15.20
CA VAL A 95 -6.15 -6.80 13.97
C VAL A 95 -7.11 -7.94 14.26
N PRO A 96 -8.19 -8.12 13.48
CA PRO A 96 -9.04 -9.29 13.60
C PRO A 96 -8.23 -10.59 13.62
N GLN A 97 -8.62 -11.52 14.48
CA GLN A 97 -7.86 -12.75 14.75
C GLN A 97 -7.75 -13.68 13.53
N GLU A 98 -8.64 -13.53 12.56
CA GLU A 98 -8.67 -14.28 11.31
C GLU A 98 -7.74 -13.70 10.23
N TRP A 99 -7.13 -12.54 10.48
CA TRP A 99 -6.22 -11.90 9.52
C TRP A 99 -4.81 -12.48 9.64
N GLU A 100 -4.18 -12.75 8.52
CA GLU A 100 -2.76 -13.06 8.42
C GLU A 100 -2.03 -11.89 7.76
N LEU A 101 -0.96 -11.41 8.37
CA LEU A 101 -0.16 -10.29 7.85
C LEU A 101 1.12 -10.85 7.22
N VAL A 102 1.29 -10.64 5.91
CA VAL A 102 2.39 -11.23 5.14
C VAL A 102 3.18 -10.14 4.41
N PRO A 103 4.46 -9.90 4.76
CA PRO A 103 5.32 -9.01 4.01
C PRO A 103 5.38 -9.37 2.52
N VAL A 104 5.27 -8.37 1.66
CA VAL A 104 5.24 -8.52 0.22
C VAL A 104 6.64 -8.35 -0.37
N ASN A 105 7.27 -9.43 -0.81
CA ASN A 105 8.57 -9.35 -1.46
C ASN A 105 8.42 -9.60 -2.96
N ASP A 106 7.95 -8.57 -3.67
CA ASP A 106 7.80 -8.58 -5.12
C ASP A 106 8.44 -7.34 -5.78
N ALA A 107 8.48 -7.36 -7.10
CA ALA A 107 8.95 -6.26 -7.92
C ALA A 107 7.78 -5.48 -8.53
N GLU A 108 6.64 -5.41 -7.85
CA GLU A 108 5.48 -4.61 -8.25
C GLU A 108 5.39 -3.27 -7.48
N PRO A 109 4.91 -2.18 -8.11
CA PRO A 109 4.77 -0.91 -7.43
C PRO A 109 3.60 -0.94 -6.44
N HIS A 110 3.81 -0.35 -5.27
CA HIS A 110 2.83 -0.31 -4.19
C HIS A 110 2.52 1.12 -3.76
N LEU A 111 1.33 1.29 -3.18
CA LEU A 111 0.87 2.59 -2.68
C LEU A 111 1.60 3.06 -1.43
N LEU A 112 2.27 2.15 -0.70
CA LEU A 112 3.02 2.41 0.53
C LEU A 112 4.36 1.68 0.47
N TYR A 113 5.37 2.14 1.21
CA TYR A 113 6.65 1.44 1.35
C TYR A 113 6.55 0.22 2.27
N SER A 114 7.40 -0.77 1.98
CA SER A 114 7.50 -2.06 2.68
C SER A 114 6.12 -2.68 2.97
N PRO A 115 5.32 -2.92 1.92
CA PRO A 115 3.92 -3.30 2.08
C PRO A 115 3.78 -4.68 2.72
N VAL A 116 2.73 -4.83 3.52
CA VAL A 116 2.34 -6.08 4.15
C VAL A 116 0.91 -6.35 3.73
N ASN A 117 0.69 -7.48 3.06
CA ASN A 117 -0.64 -7.94 2.69
C ASN A 117 -1.41 -8.40 3.93
N ILE A 118 -2.71 -8.17 3.91
CA ILE A 118 -3.66 -8.69 4.90
C ILE A 118 -4.46 -9.79 4.20
N LEU A 119 -4.36 -11.01 4.72
CA LEU A 119 -5.01 -12.19 4.14
C LEU A 119 -6.12 -12.70 5.07
N VAL A 120 -7.20 -13.18 4.47
CA VAL A 120 -8.25 -13.96 5.13
C VAL A 120 -8.44 -15.24 4.34
N ASP A 121 -8.32 -16.39 5.01
CA ASP A 121 -8.38 -17.72 4.36
C ASP A 121 -7.43 -17.86 3.14
N GLY A 122 -6.29 -17.17 3.18
CA GLY A 122 -5.28 -17.15 2.11
C GLY A 122 -5.59 -16.19 0.95
N GLU A 123 -6.70 -15.45 0.97
CA GLU A 123 -7.02 -14.40 0.00
C GLU A 123 -6.55 -13.04 0.51
N CYS A 124 -5.85 -12.27 -0.32
CA CYS A 124 -5.51 -10.88 0.03
C CYS A 124 -6.78 -10.01 0.03
N VAL A 125 -7.07 -9.40 1.18
CA VAL A 125 -8.24 -8.54 1.41
C VAL A 125 -7.86 -7.10 1.71
N GLY A 126 -6.57 -6.78 1.76
CA GLY A 126 -6.08 -5.44 2.01
C GLY A 126 -4.59 -5.42 2.23
N PHE A 127 -4.10 -4.27 2.67
CA PHE A 127 -2.68 -4.07 2.92
C PHE A 127 -2.46 -3.00 3.96
N LEU A 128 -1.25 -3.01 4.51
CA LEU A 128 -0.71 -1.93 5.33
C LEU A 128 0.72 -1.63 4.86
N GLY A 129 1.20 -0.43 5.17
CA GLY A 129 2.56 -0.03 4.85
C GLY A 129 2.88 1.32 5.47
N ASN A 130 4.07 1.84 5.16
CA ASN A 130 4.55 3.07 5.75
C ASN A 130 5.04 4.08 4.70
N PHE A 131 5.27 5.31 5.16
CA PHE A 131 6.00 6.33 4.42
C PHE A 131 6.62 7.35 5.38
N PRO A 132 7.67 8.07 4.95
CA PRO A 132 8.18 9.22 5.68
C PRO A 132 7.19 10.38 5.62
N ILE A 133 7.18 11.18 6.69
CA ILE A 133 6.46 12.45 6.72
C ILE A 133 7.34 13.52 6.09
N GLU A 134 6.87 14.10 4.99
CA GLU A 134 7.53 15.22 4.31
C GLU A 134 6.58 16.42 4.30
N LEU A 135 6.73 17.33 5.27
CA LEU A 135 5.87 18.50 5.40
C LEU A 135 6.39 19.67 4.54
N PRO A 136 5.52 20.34 3.77
CA PRO A 136 5.86 21.60 3.14
C PRO A 136 6.33 22.65 4.16
N GLU A 137 7.24 23.53 3.75
CA GLU A 137 7.69 24.63 4.59
C GLU A 137 6.51 25.51 5.05
N GLY A 138 6.46 25.83 6.34
CA GLY A 138 5.41 26.65 6.93
C GLY A 138 4.14 25.90 7.33
N THR A 139 4.08 24.57 7.13
CA THR A 139 2.97 23.74 7.62
C THR A 139 2.92 23.76 9.14
N SER A 140 1.73 24.02 9.72
CA SER A 140 1.53 24.09 11.16
C SER A 140 0.68 22.93 11.68
N PRO A 141 1.07 22.26 12.78
CA PRO A 141 0.21 21.26 13.43
C PRO A 141 -1.14 21.79 13.92
N GLN A 142 -1.33 23.12 13.98
CA GLN A 142 -2.60 23.75 14.34
C GLN A 142 -3.53 23.99 13.14
N ASP A 143 -3.09 23.70 11.92
CA ASP A 143 -3.92 23.84 10.73
C ASP A 143 -5.05 22.80 10.73
N GLU A 144 -6.27 23.22 10.40
CA GLU A 144 -7.47 22.35 10.39
C GLU A 144 -7.28 21.09 9.54
N TYR A 145 -6.53 21.20 8.44
CA TYR A 145 -6.23 20.12 7.51
C TYR A 145 -4.77 19.67 7.58
N PHE A 146 -4.11 19.85 8.74
CA PHE A 146 -2.71 19.43 8.93
C PHE A 146 -2.48 17.97 8.53
N TYR A 147 -3.44 17.08 8.84
CA TYR A 147 -3.38 15.67 8.47
C TYR A 147 -3.21 15.47 6.94
N ALA A 148 -3.85 16.29 6.11
CA ALA A 148 -3.75 16.18 4.65
C ALA A 148 -2.33 16.51 4.15
N ALA A 149 -1.58 17.37 4.86
CA ALA A 149 -0.17 17.62 4.58
C ALA A 149 0.73 16.44 5.01
N VAL A 150 0.42 15.81 6.16
CA VAL A 150 1.11 14.60 6.63
C VAL A 150 0.95 13.46 5.62
N TYR A 151 -0.27 13.21 5.17
CA TYR A 151 -0.63 12.09 4.30
C TYR A 151 -0.64 12.44 2.80
N HIS A 152 0.02 13.53 2.37
CA HIS A 152 -0.15 14.09 1.03
C HIS A 152 0.10 13.10 -0.11
N GLN A 153 0.95 12.08 0.09
CA GLN A 153 1.22 11.03 -0.91
C GLN A 153 0.00 10.12 -1.15
N LEU A 154 -0.91 10.01 -0.18
CA LEU A 154 -2.17 9.28 -0.27
C LEU A 154 -3.35 10.14 -0.73
N MET A 155 -3.12 11.44 -0.98
CA MET A 155 -4.14 12.41 -1.41
C MET A 155 -3.91 12.81 -2.87
N SER A 156 -4.24 11.89 -3.77
CA SER A 156 -4.08 12.07 -5.22
C SER A 156 -5.42 12.11 -5.94
N SER A 157 -5.44 12.56 -7.19
CA SER A 157 -6.65 12.52 -8.01
C SER A 157 -7.12 11.11 -8.38
N ALA A 158 -6.32 10.08 -8.13
CA ALA A 158 -6.66 8.69 -8.44
C ALA A 158 -7.05 7.89 -7.20
N ALA A 159 -6.47 8.21 -6.05
CA ALA A 159 -6.81 7.62 -4.75
C ALA A 159 -6.67 8.70 -3.67
N THR A 160 -7.64 8.78 -2.77
CA THR A 160 -7.71 9.76 -1.68
C THR A 160 -8.14 9.07 -0.39
N TRP A 161 -7.44 9.32 0.72
CA TRP A 161 -7.59 8.60 1.99
C TRP A 161 -8.05 9.52 3.14
N ASP A 162 -8.93 10.48 2.88
CA ASP A 162 -9.45 11.40 3.91
C ASP A 162 -10.97 11.49 3.97
N ASN A 163 -11.68 10.64 3.20
CA ASN A 163 -13.12 10.65 3.26
C ASN A 163 -13.58 10.20 4.65
N GLN A 164 -14.43 11.00 5.30
CA GLN A 164 -14.88 10.79 6.68
C GLN A 164 -13.74 10.64 7.70
N TYR A 165 -12.61 11.31 7.49
CA TYR A 165 -11.48 11.29 8.41
C TYR A 165 -11.87 11.69 9.82
N THR A 166 -11.69 10.77 10.78
CA THR A 166 -12.10 10.91 12.17
C THR A 166 -10.96 10.48 13.09
N PRO A 167 -10.27 11.42 13.76
CA PRO A 167 -9.31 11.09 14.81
C PRO A 167 -9.96 10.31 15.95
N VAL A 168 -9.35 9.20 16.34
CA VAL A 168 -9.82 8.37 17.47
C VAL A 168 -8.80 8.33 18.62
N LYS A 169 -7.52 8.59 18.32
CA LYS A 169 -6.46 8.72 19.32
C LYS A 169 -5.52 9.84 18.89
N GLN A 170 -5.29 10.82 19.77
CA GLN A 170 -4.44 11.97 19.44
C GLN A 170 -3.64 12.45 20.65
N THR A 171 -2.40 12.85 20.36
CA THR A 171 -1.47 13.51 21.27
C THR A 171 -0.90 14.76 20.58
N ASP A 172 0.08 15.42 21.20
CA ASP A 172 0.75 16.59 20.60
C ASP A 172 1.57 16.24 19.35
N THR A 173 2.05 14.99 19.25
CA THR A 173 2.96 14.55 18.18
C THR A 173 2.44 13.39 17.33
N ALA A 174 1.39 12.70 17.77
CA ALA A 174 0.87 11.53 17.09
C ALA A 174 -0.66 11.56 16.99
N CYS A 175 -1.18 10.98 15.91
CA CYS A 175 -2.62 10.80 15.71
C CYS A 175 -2.88 9.46 15.03
N ALA A 176 -3.97 8.81 15.39
CA ALA A 176 -4.57 7.71 14.66
C ALA A 176 -6.03 8.01 14.39
N ALA A 177 -6.47 7.69 13.18
CA ALA A 177 -7.78 8.05 12.66
C ALA A 177 -8.36 6.92 11.80
N THR A 178 -9.68 6.86 11.78
CA THR A 178 -10.44 6.09 10.80
C THR A 178 -10.78 6.99 9.61
N CYS A 179 -10.78 6.43 8.41
CA CYS A 179 -11.27 7.11 7.21
C CYS A 179 -11.76 6.07 6.20
N LEU A 180 -12.19 6.54 5.03
CA LEU A 180 -12.43 5.72 3.86
C LEU A 180 -11.40 6.07 2.80
N ALA A 181 -10.75 5.05 2.26
CA ALA A 181 -9.91 5.15 1.09
C ALA A 181 -10.78 5.04 -0.15
N THR A 182 -10.86 6.11 -0.93
CA THR A 182 -11.58 6.15 -2.20
C THR A 182 -10.60 5.96 -3.35
N TYR A 183 -10.95 5.07 -4.27
CA TYR A 183 -10.18 4.74 -5.46
C TYR A 183 -11.01 4.97 -6.71
N GLU A 184 -10.46 5.70 -7.68
CA GLU A 184 -11.14 6.00 -8.92
C GLU A 184 -11.21 4.79 -9.86
N ALA A 185 -12.31 4.67 -10.62
CA ALA A 185 -12.53 3.58 -11.58
C ALA A 185 -11.34 3.27 -12.50
N GLN A 186 -10.58 4.30 -12.90
CA GLN A 186 -9.45 4.17 -13.84
C GLN A 186 -8.24 3.39 -13.29
N ILE A 187 -8.13 3.26 -11.98
CA ILE A 187 -7.04 2.50 -11.33
C ILE A 187 -7.52 1.13 -10.83
N MET A 188 -8.83 0.89 -10.85
CA MET A 188 -9.44 -0.36 -10.40
C MET A 188 -9.48 -1.39 -11.53
N PRO A 189 -9.05 -2.64 -11.30
CA PRO A 189 -9.12 -3.73 -12.28
C PRO A 189 -10.51 -4.03 -12.83
N ASP A 190 -11.56 -3.83 -12.03
CA ASP A 190 -12.96 -4.00 -12.44
C ASP A 190 -13.55 -2.76 -13.14
N GLY A 191 -12.79 -1.66 -13.20
CA GLY A 191 -13.22 -0.39 -13.78
C GLY A 191 -14.34 0.31 -13.00
N GLN A 192 -14.58 -0.06 -11.74
CA GLN A 192 -15.56 0.60 -10.85
C GLN A 192 -14.83 1.35 -9.75
N PRO A 193 -15.33 2.53 -9.32
CA PRO A 193 -14.76 3.18 -8.15
C PRO A 193 -14.98 2.30 -6.91
N GLN A 194 -14.02 2.31 -5.99
CA GLN A 194 -14.11 1.59 -4.72
C GLN A 194 -13.95 2.53 -3.54
N GLU A 195 -14.64 2.19 -2.45
CA GLU A 195 -14.51 2.87 -1.16
C GLU A 195 -14.27 1.81 -0.09
N ASN A 196 -13.13 1.92 0.59
CA ASN A 196 -12.62 0.88 1.47
C ASN A 196 -12.38 1.44 2.87
N PRO A 197 -12.76 0.72 3.94
CA PRO A 197 -12.35 1.06 5.29
C PRO A 197 -10.83 1.20 5.39
N ALA A 198 -10.38 2.33 5.94
CA ALA A 198 -8.98 2.65 6.09
C ALA A 198 -8.64 3.20 7.48
N VAL A 199 -7.41 2.96 7.89
CA VAL A 199 -6.83 3.50 9.12
C VAL A 199 -5.55 4.23 8.74
N LEU A 200 -5.42 5.45 9.26
CA LEU A 200 -4.23 6.27 9.11
C LEU A 200 -3.68 6.57 10.48
N ALA A 201 -2.36 6.49 10.63
CA ALA A 201 -1.71 6.91 11.87
C ALA A 201 -0.35 7.54 11.58
N TYR A 202 -0.02 8.61 12.27
CA TYR A 202 1.28 9.26 12.17
C TYR A 202 1.90 9.48 13.54
N ASP A 203 3.22 9.60 13.55
CA ASP A 203 3.99 10.11 14.69
C ASP A 203 5.09 11.04 14.16
N LEU A 204 5.00 12.30 14.54
CA LEU A 204 5.92 13.36 14.12
C LEU A 204 7.31 13.21 14.73
N GLU A 205 7.45 12.58 15.90
CA GLU A 205 8.76 12.29 16.50
C GLU A 205 9.46 11.15 15.75
N GLN A 206 8.70 10.16 15.28
CA GLN A 206 9.23 9.08 14.43
C GLN A 206 9.42 9.51 12.97
N GLY A 207 8.78 10.62 12.55
CA GLY A 207 8.85 11.16 11.21
C GLY A 207 8.22 10.24 10.15
N LYS A 208 7.26 9.40 10.55
CA LYS A 208 6.63 8.40 9.69
C LYS A 208 5.13 8.29 9.94
N TYR A 209 4.44 7.81 8.92
CA TYR A 209 3.03 7.43 9.02
C TYR A 209 2.80 6.02 8.48
N ILE A 210 1.73 5.40 8.98
CA ILE A 210 1.18 4.12 8.53
C ILE A 210 -0.16 4.36 7.86
N GLY A 211 -0.38 3.67 6.76
CA GLY A 211 -1.69 3.48 6.16
C GLY A 211 -2.06 2.01 6.15
N LEU A 212 -3.34 1.72 6.42
CA LEU A 212 -3.95 0.41 6.29
C LEU A 212 -5.29 0.57 5.58
N ALA A 213 -5.56 -0.25 4.58
CA ALA A 213 -6.89 -0.31 3.94
C ALA A 213 -7.27 -1.76 3.65
N VAL A 214 -8.56 -2.06 3.80
CA VAL A 214 -9.14 -3.38 3.52
C VAL A 214 -10.41 -3.26 2.69
N LYS A 215 -10.78 -4.32 2.00
CA LYS A 215 -12.02 -4.40 1.21
C LYS A 215 -13.24 -4.00 2.05
N GLU A 216 -14.22 -3.38 1.38
CA GLU A 216 -15.53 -3.11 1.96
C GLU A 216 -16.12 -4.37 2.64
N GLY A 217 -16.69 -4.18 3.83
CA GLY A 217 -17.35 -5.26 4.59
C GLY A 217 -16.44 -6.11 5.48
N LEU A 218 -15.11 -5.93 5.44
CA LEU A 218 -14.17 -6.69 6.27
C LEU A 218 -14.01 -6.14 7.70
N LEU A 219 -14.38 -4.88 7.93
CA LEU A 219 -14.41 -4.26 9.25
C LEU A 219 -15.78 -3.61 9.48
N THR A 220 -16.36 -3.83 10.66
CA THR A 220 -17.41 -2.92 11.16
C THR A 220 -16.79 -1.59 11.61
N PRO A 221 -17.57 -0.51 11.74
CA PRO A 221 -17.05 0.76 12.26
C PRO A 221 -16.36 0.62 13.62
N GLU A 222 -16.91 -0.20 14.53
CA GLU A 222 -16.33 -0.44 15.85
C GLU A 222 -15.00 -1.21 15.77
N GLN A 223 -14.90 -2.17 14.86
CA GLN A 223 -13.64 -2.90 14.64
C GLN A 223 -12.59 -1.97 14.03
N GLN A 224 -12.97 -1.12 13.07
CA GLN A 224 -12.08 -0.13 12.47
C GLN A 224 -11.55 0.86 13.51
N THR A 225 -12.42 1.38 14.39
CA THR A 225 -12.00 2.21 15.53
C THR A 225 -11.06 1.46 16.45
N THR A 226 -11.33 0.19 16.77
CA THR A 226 -10.45 -0.63 17.62
C THR A 226 -9.05 -0.78 17.02
N VAL A 227 -8.95 -1.06 15.71
CA VAL A 227 -7.67 -1.14 15.00
C VAL A 227 -6.95 0.20 15.08
N ALA A 228 -7.63 1.31 14.75
CA ALA A 228 -7.04 2.64 14.78
C ALA A 228 -6.59 3.09 16.18
N GLU A 229 -7.40 2.88 17.21
CA GLU A 229 -7.06 3.21 18.60
C GLU A 229 -5.87 2.40 19.12
N SER A 230 -5.69 1.16 18.66
CA SER A 230 -4.55 0.33 19.06
C SER A 230 -3.23 0.73 18.41
N LEU A 231 -3.26 1.39 17.25
CA LEU A 231 -2.08 1.62 16.44
C LEU A 231 -1.11 2.60 17.10
N THR A 232 0.07 2.15 17.49
CA THR A 232 1.14 2.99 18.05
C THR A 232 2.43 2.82 17.28
N LEU A 233 3.20 3.90 17.17
CA LEU A 233 4.49 3.92 16.49
C LEU A 233 5.61 4.17 17.50
N ALA A 234 6.71 3.44 17.36
CA ALA A 234 7.92 3.62 18.14
C ALA A 234 9.15 3.38 17.26
N ALA A 235 10.32 3.84 17.69
CA ALA A 235 11.58 3.47 17.07
C ALA A 235 11.79 1.95 17.15
N ALA A 236 12.30 1.34 16.08
CA ALA A 236 12.60 -0.09 15.99
C ALA A 236 14.06 -0.45 16.30
#